data_AF-A0AA40Y370-F1
#
_entry.id   AF-A0AA40Y370-F1
#
_cell.length_a   1.000
_cell.length_b   1.000
_cell.length_c   1.000
_cell.angle_alpha   90.00
_cell.angle_beta   90.00
_cell.angle_gamma   90.00
#
_symmetry.space_group_name_H-M   'P 1'
#
loop_
_entity.id
_entity.type
_entity.pdbx_description
1 polymer ?
#
loop_
_entity_poly.entity_id
_entity_poly.type
_entity_poly.pdbx_seq_one_letter_code
_entity_poly.pdbx_strand_id
1 'polypeptide(L)'
;MISGTLTQEHHLHALRLHRRKAVKVLVGVLLACAVIGVVALATDHHFSGLILVCGGVGGAISAFAQSRLTLPRQVAKIHRQQASLHAHYTYSWDEEWLSVASEHVQAKRRWSDYAKVRENEEVLLLYHSDVMFEVLPKAWFNGQAQMDEFRRLASRAAG
;
A
#
# COMPACT_ATOMS: atom_id res chain seq x y z
N MET A 1 15.05 1.17 19.30
CA MET A 1 14.16 2.36 19.29
C MET A 1 14.53 3.21 18.09
N ILE A 2 13.54 3.62 17.31
CA ILE A 2 13.67 4.54 16.18
C ILE A 2 12.61 5.61 16.30
N SER A 3 12.91 6.82 15.86
CA SER A 3 11.99 7.93 15.97
C SER A 3 12.11 8.84 14.77
N GLY A 4 10.98 9.32 14.26
CA GLY A 4 10.96 10.22 13.13
C GLY A 4 9.57 10.71 12.77
N THR A 5 9.52 11.60 11.79
CA THR A 5 8.28 12.17 11.26
C THR A 5 7.91 11.45 9.96
N LEU A 6 6.68 10.95 9.90
CA LEU A 6 6.21 10.13 8.79
C LEU A 6 5.84 11.03 7.60
N THR A 7 6.82 11.31 6.74
CA THR A 7 6.66 12.20 5.58
C THR A 7 5.64 11.66 4.55
N GLN A 8 4.96 12.58 3.87
CA GLN A 8 3.96 12.35 2.81
C GLN A 8 4.35 11.27 1.78
N GLU A 9 5.64 11.16 1.43
CA GLU A 9 6.13 10.22 0.43
C GLU A 9 6.00 8.76 0.88
N HIS A 10 6.20 8.47 2.17
CA HIS A 10 6.11 7.11 2.70
C HIS A 10 4.68 6.56 2.68
N HIS A 11 3.68 7.39 2.96
CA HIS A 11 2.26 7.03 2.82
C HIS A 11 1.89 6.77 1.36
N LEU A 12 2.42 7.58 0.44
CA LEU A 12 2.22 7.42 -0.99
C LEU A 12 2.79 6.09 -1.51
N HIS A 13 3.98 5.72 -1.05
CA HIS A 13 4.64 4.47 -1.40
C HIS A 13 3.88 3.26 -0.85
N ALA A 14 3.40 3.33 0.39
CA ALA A 14 2.63 2.26 1.01
C ALA A 14 1.27 2.03 0.33
N LEU A 15 0.53 3.10 0.01
CA LEU A 15 -0.73 3.02 -0.74
C LEU A 15 -0.53 2.51 -2.17
N ARG A 16 0.55 2.95 -2.85
CA ARG A 16 0.91 2.42 -4.17
C ARG A 16 1.19 0.93 -4.10
N LEU A 17 1.93 0.46 -3.09
CA LEU A 17 2.28 -0.95 -2.93
C LEU A 17 1.05 -1.81 -2.61
N HIS A 18 0.16 -1.33 -1.73
CA HIS A 18 -1.08 -2.01 -1.39
C HIS A 18 -2.03 -2.11 -2.61
N ARG A 19 -2.20 -1.02 -3.37
CA ARG A 19 -3.14 -0.95 -4.49
C ARG A 19 -2.62 -1.57 -5.79
N ARG A 20 -1.31 -1.83 -5.92
CA ARG A 20 -0.68 -2.33 -7.17
C ARG A 20 -1.25 -3.65 -7.66
N LYS A 21 -1.53 -4.61 -6.76
CA LYS A 21 -2.12 -5.90 -7.15
C LYS A 21 -3.58 -5.74 -7.59
N ALA A 22 -4.39 -5.01 -6.83
CA ALA A 22 -5.80 -4.77 -7.17
C ALA A 22 -5.97 -4.06 -8.52
N VAL A 23 -5.16 -3.03 -8.78
CA VAL A 23 -5.20 -2.30 -10.07
C VAL A 23 -4.76 -3.20 -11.23
N LYS A 24 -3.72 -4.04 -11.05
CA LYS A 24 -3.30 -4.99 -12.09
C LYS A 24 -4.39 -6.01 -12.41
N VAL A 25 -5.08 -6.53 -11.39
CA VAL A 25 -6.20 -7.48 -11.58
C VAL A 25 -7.35 -6.80 -12.31
N LEU A 26 -7.76 -5.61 -11.88
CA LEU A 26 -8.86 -4.86 -12.51
C LEU A 26 -8.55 -4.55 -13.98
N VAL A 27 -7.34 -4.08 -14.29
CA VAL A 27 -6.92 -3.80 -15.68
C VAL A 27 -6.90 -5.08 -16.51
N GLY A 28 -6.43 -6.20 -15.95
CA GLY A 28 -6.45 -7.51 -16.62
C GLY A 28 -7.87 -7.97 -16.96
N VAL A 29 -8.82 -7.81 -16.05
CA VAL A 29 -10.24 -8.15 -16.28
C VAL A 29 -10.84 -7.28 -17.38
N LEU A 30 -10.57 -5.98 -17.37
CA LEU A 30 -11.10 -5.05 -18.39
C LEU A 30 -10.52 -5.32 -19.78
N LEU A 31 -9.23 -5.68 -19.87
CA LEU A 31 -8.62 -6.13 -21.11
C LEU A 31 -9.22 -7.46 -21.60
N ALA A 32 -9.49 -8.41 -20.71
CA ALA A 32 -10.16 -9.65 -21.07
C ALA A 32 -11.57 -9.39 -21.61
N CYS A 33 -12.34 -8.48 -21.00
CA CYS A 33 -13.63 -8.03 -21.52
C CYS A 33 -13.49 -7.38 -22.92
N ALA A 34 -12.46 -6.57 -23.14
CA ALA A 34 -12.22 -5.98 -24.47
C ALA A 34 -11.91 -7.06 -25.53
N VAL A 35 -11.12 -8.08 -25.18
CA VAL A 35 -10.83 -9.22 -26.08
C VAL A 35 -12.11 -10.00 -26.41
N ILE A 36 -12.96 -10.26 -25.42
CA ILE A 36 -14.29 -10.89 -25.62
C ILE A 36 -15.16 -10.02 -26.54
N GLY A 37 -15.10 -8.69 -26.38
CA GLY A 37 -15.76 -7.73 -27.27
C GLY A 37 -15.29 -7.83 -28.72
N VAL A 38 -13.98 -7.96 -28.96
CA VAL A 38 -13.42 -8.14 -30.32
C VAL A 38 -13.90 -9.46 -30.96
N VAL A 39 -13.97 -10.55 -30.18
CA VAL A 39 -14.51 -11.84 -30.66
C VAL A 39 -16.01 -11.73 -30.98
N ALA A 40 -16.78 -10.98 -30.18
CA ALA A 40 -18.19 -10.70 -30.45
C ALA A 40 -18.40 -9.86 -31.73
N LEU A 41 -17.50 -8.91 -32.03
CA LEU A 41 -17.52 -8.17 -33.29
C LEU A 41 -17.25 -9.07 -34.50
N ALA A 42 -16.42 -10.11 -34.35
CA ALA A 42 -16.13 -11.07 -35.41
C ALA A 42 -17.27 -12.07 -35.68
N THR A 43 -18.28 -12.14 -34.80
CA THR A 43 -19.42 -13.07 -34.86
C THR A 43 -20.75 -12.35 -35.16
N ASP A 44 -20.70 -11.19 -35.82
CA ASP A 44 -21.84 -10.36 -36.24
C ASP A 44 -22.64 -9.67 -35.10
N HIS A 45 -22.17 -9.75 -33.85
CA HIS A 45 -22.75 -9.03 -32.72
C HIS A 45 -22.17 -7.62 -32.56
N HIS A 46 -22.34 -6.79 -33.59
CA HIS A 46 -21.70 -5.47 -33.74
C HIS A 46 -21.97 -4.50 -32.58
N PHE A 47 -23.23 -4.37 -32.14
CA PHE A 47 -23.60 -3.39 -31.11
C PHE A 47 -23.06 -3.76 -29.72
N SER A 48 -23.19 -5.02 -29.31
CA SER A 48 -22.67 -5.50 -28.02
C SER A 48 -21.15 -5.59 -28.01
N GLY A 49 -20.52 -5.97 -29.12
CA GLY A 49 -19.07 -6.01 -29.25
C GLY A 49 -18.43 -4.63 -29.13
N LEU A 50 -19.04 -3.61 -29.75
CA LEU A 50 -18.53 -2.23 -29.71
C LEU A 50 -18.63 -1.62 -28.30
N ILE A 51 -19.72 -1.88 -27.57
CA ILE A 51 -19.87 -1.47 -26.17
C ILE A 51 -18.82 -2.14 -25.27
N LEU A 52 -18.56 -3.45 -25.45
CA LEU A 52 -17.58 -4.19 -24.67
C LEU A 52 -16.14 -3.73 -24.93
N VAL A 53 -15.80 -3.43 -26.18
CA VAL A 53 -14.46 -2.92 -26.54
C VAL A 53 -14.28 -1.49 -26.00
N CYS A 54 -15.21 -0.57 -26.27
CA CYS A 54 -15.11 0.81 -25.81
C CYS A 54 -15.17 0.91 -24.27
N GLY A 55 -16.05 0.12 -23.64
CA GLY A 55 -16.15 0.05 -22.18
C GLY A 55 -14.94 -0.60 -21.52
N GLY A 56 -14.39 -1.68 -22.10
CA GLY A 56 -13.19 -2.36 -21.60
C GLY A 56 -11.94 -1.49 -21.72
N VAL A 57 -11.71 -0.89 -22.90
CA VAL A 57 -10.55 -0.01 -23.14
C VAL A 57 -10.67 1.30 -22.37
N GLY A 58 -11.83 1.97 -22.43
CA GLY A 58 -12.09 3.20 -21.67
C GLY A 58 -12.05 2.98 -20.15
N GLY A 59 -12.58 1.85 -19.68
CA GLY A 59 -12.47 1.42 -18.30
C GLY A 59 -11.03 1.18 -17.87
N ALA A 60 -10.23 0.49 -18.69
CA ALA A 60 -8.83 0.20 -18.36
C ALA A 60 -7.99 1.47 -18.29
N ILE A 61 -8.18 2.39 -19.25
CA ILE A 61 -7.49 3.69 -19.27
C ILE A 61 -7.90 4.55 -18.07
N SER A 62 -9.19 4.64 -17.76
CA SER A 62 -9.68 5.43 -16.63
C SER A 62 -9.23 4.86 -15.28
N ALA A 63 -9.26 3.54 -15.08
CA ALA A 63 -8.74 2.89 -13.89
C ALA A 63 -7.22 3.12 -13.71
N PHE A 64 -6.46 3.02 -14.80
CA PHE A 64 -5.03 3.28 -14.78
C PHE A 64 -4.72 4.75 -14.48
N ALA A 65 -5.38 5.69 -15.17
CA ALA A 65 -5.25 7.12 -14.96
C ALA A 65 -5.64 7.52 -13.53
N GLN A 66 -6.74 6.98 -13.00
CA GLN A 66 -7.17 7.24 -11.62
C GLN A 66 -6.12 6.73 -10.62
N SER A 67 -5.57 5.53 -10.82
CA SER A 67 -4.52 5.00 -9.94
C SER A 67 -3.25 5.85 -9.92
N ARG A 68 -2.91 6.53 -11.02
CA ARG A 68 -1.69 7.35 -11.12
C ARG A 68 -1.91 8.81 -10.70
N LEU A 69 -3.09 9.38 -11.00
CA LEU A 69 -3.35 10.81 -10.88
C LEU A 69 -4.17 11.20 -9.65
N THR A 70 -5.10 10.36 -9.18
CA THR A 70 -5.95 10.72 -8.03
C THR A 70 -5.35 10.29 -6.70
N LEU A 71 -4.58 9.20 -6.67
CA LEU A 71 -3.84 8.76 -5.49
C LEU A 71 -2.92 9.84 -4.89
N PRO A 72 -2.02 10.50 -5.64
CA PRO A 72 -1.17 11.55 -5.06
C PRO A 72 -1.96 12.77 -4.59
N ARG A 73 -3.06 13.12 -5.27
CA ARG A 73 -3.90 14.25 -4.86
C ARG A 73 -4.72 13.95 -3.61
N GLN A 74 -5.26 12.74 -3.49
CA GLN A 74 -5.96 12.31 -2.29
C GLN A 74 -5.02 12.20 -1.10
N VAL A 75 -3.82 11.64 -1.28
CA VAL A 75 -2.80 11.58 -0.21
C VAL A 75 -2.36 12.99 0.17
N ALA A 76 -2.09 13.88 -0.78
CA ALA A 76 -1.75 15.27 -0.47
C ALA A 76 -2.89 16.01 0.25
N LYS A 77 -4.15 15.74 -0.12
CA LYS A 77 -5.32 16.33 0.55
C LYS A 77 -5.50 15.82 1.97
N ILE A 78 -5.36 14.51 2.19
CA ILE A 78 -5.41 13.89 3.53
C ILE A 78 -4.24 14.39 4.38
N HIS A 79 -3.04 14.46 3.82
CA HIS A 79 -1.85 15.00 4.48
C HIS A 79 -2.03 16.48 4.87
N ARG A 80 -2.67 17.29 4.01
CA ARG A 80 -3.00 18.70 4.32
C ARG A 80 -4.12 18.83 5.35
N GLN A 81 -4.98 17.82 5.50
CA GLN A 81 -6.15 17.86 6.39
C GLN A 81 -5.91 17.22 7.76
N GLN A 82 -4.95 16.30 7.87
CA GLN A 82 -4.59 15.66 9.14
C GLN A 82 -3.28 16.22 9.68
N ALA A 83 -3.38 17.17 10.61
CA ALA A 83 -2.25 17.63 11.43
C ALA A 83 -1.58 16.47 12.20
N SER A 84 -2.33 15.39 12.48
CA SER A 84 -1.84 14.17 13.13
C SER A 84 -0.82 13.38 12.31
N LEU A 85 -0.66 13.65 11.00
CA LEU A 85 0.35 13.01 10.15
C LEU A 85 1.74 13.64 10.29
N HIS A 86 1.81 14.85 10.86
CA HIS A 86 3.07 15.51 11.20
C HIS A 86 3.60 15.09 12.58
N ALA A 87 2.87 14.25 13.32
CA ALA A 87 3.26 13.79 14.64
C ALA A 87 4.57 13.00 14.59
N HIS A 88 5.43 13.24 15.58
CA HIS A 88 6.65 12.47 15.76
C HIS A 88 6.27 11.07 16.26
N TYR A 89 6.63 10.04 15.50
CA TYR A 89 6.41 8.65 15.90
C TYR A 89 7.70 8.09 16.48
N THR A 90 7.60 7.51 17.66
CA THR A 90 8.65 6.75 18.33
C THR A 90 8.24 5.29 18.37
N TYR A 91 9.02 4.45 17.72
CA TYR A 91 8.86 3.00 17.77
C TYR A 91 9.92 2.42 18.70
N SER A 92 9.48 1.69 19.72
CA SER A 92 10.32 0.87 20.58
C SER A 92 9.84 -0.56 20.52
N TRP A 93 10.76 -1.51 20.56
CA TRP A 93 10.41 -2.92 20.49
C TRP A 93 11.28 -3.72 21.45
N ASP A 94 10.69 -4.81 21.94
CA ASP A 94 11.35 -5.88 22.66
C ASP A 94 11.13 -7.20 21.91
N GLU A 95 11.49 -8.33 22.51
CA GLU A 95 11.37 -9.65 21.87
C GLU A 95 9.91 -10.10 21.65
N GLU A 96 8.95 -9.55 22.39
CA GLU A 96 7.55 -9.96 22.37
C GLU A 96 6.62 -8.88 21.81
N TRP A 97 6.97 -7.60 21.98
CA TRP A 97 6.11 -6.45 21.71
C TRP A 97 6.79 -5.39 20.83
N LEU A 98 6.00 -4.83 19.90
CA LEU A 98 6.26 -3.55 19.25
C LEU A 98 5.37 -2.49 19.88
N SER A 99 5.98 -1.41 20.36
CA SER A 99 5.31 -0.25 20.92
C SER A 99 5.50 0.96 20.01
N VAL A 100 4.41 1.66 19.73
CA VAL A 100 4.41 2.93 19.02
C VAL A 100 3.87 4.01 19.94
N ALA A 101 4.58 5.14 19.99
CA ALA A 101 4.17 6.33 20.70
C ALA A 101 4.28 7.55 19.79
N SER A 102 3.22 8.33 19.71
CA SER A 102 3.17 9.66 19.12
C SER A 102 2.34 10.57 20.00
N GLU A 103 2.29 11.86 19.65
CA GLU A 103 1.49 12.86 20.38
C GLU A 103 0.00 12.50 20.50
N HIS A 104 -0.51 11.67 19.59
CA HIS A 104 -1.93 11.30 19.53
C HIS A 104 -2.18 9.79 19.57
N VAL A 105 -1.14 8.97 19.47
CA VAL A 105 -1.26 7.51 19.37
C VAL A 105 -0.31 6.86 20.34
N GLN A 106 -0.84 6.03 21.24
CA GLN A 106 -0.05 5.05 21.97
C GLN A 106 -0.64 3.68 21.70
N ALA A 107 0.15 2.80 21.09
CA ALA A 107 -0.24 1.41 20.90
C ALA A 107 0.92 0.48 21.24
N LYS A 108 0.58 -0.68 21.78
CA LYS A 108 1.53 -1.75 22.07
C LYS A 108 0.92 -3.05 21.55
N ARG A 109 1.67 -3.78 20.74
CA ARG A 109 1.17 -4.96 20.01
C ARG A 109 2.20 -6.07 20.02
N ARG A 110 1.74 -7.32 20.08
CA ARG A 110 2.66 -8.46 20.02
C ARG A 110 3.16 -8.64 18.61
N TRP A 111 4.40 -9.09 18.49
CA TRP A 111 4.94 -9.53 17.21
C TRP A 111 4.04 -10.61 16.57
N SER A 112 3.49 -11.53 17.35
CA SER A 112 2.57 -12.59 16.89
C SER A 112 1.27 -12.09 16.24
N ASP A 113 0.87 -10.84 16.48
CA ASP A 113 -0.38 -10.30 15.95
C ASP A 113 -0.22 -9.74 14.53
N TYR A 114 1.00 -9.69 14.00
CA TYR A 114 1.29 -9.22 12.66
C TYR A 114 1.13 -10.34 11.64
N ALA A 115 0.18 -10.18 10.72
CA ALA A 115 -0.15 -11.19 9.73
C ALA A 115 0.90 -11.33 8.62
N LYS A 116 1.62 -10.25 8.28
CA LYS A 116 2.63 -10.26 7.21
C LYS A 116 3.59 -9.09 7.32
N VAL A 117 4.82 -9.32 6.86
CA VAL A 117 5.85 -8.30 6.72
C VAL A 117 6.16 -8.11 5.24
N ARG A 118 6.31 -6.85 4.80
CA ARG A 118 6.85 -6.53 3.47
C ARG A 118 7.87 -5.41 3.57
N GLU A 119 8.95 -5.51 2.83
CA GLU A 119 9.94 -4.43 2.75
C GLU A 119 10.19 -3.98 1.31
N ASN A 120 10.56 -2.71 1.18
CA ASN A 120 11.10 -2.05 -0.01
C ASN A 120 12.50 -1.47 0.34
N GLU A 121 13.21 -0.90 -0.62
CA GLU A 121 14.44 -0.11 -0.43
C GLU A 121 14.27 1.04 0.59
N GLU A 122 13.09 1.65 0.68
CA GLU A 122 12.88 2.84 1.54
C GLU A 122 12.10 2.56 2.84
N VAL A 123 11.20 1.58 2.84
CA VAL A 123 10.24 1.35 3.94
C VAL A 123 10.05 -0.12 4.25
N LEU A 124 9.76 -0.40 5.51
CA LEU A 124 9.27 -1.69 6.01
C LEU A 124 7.80 -1.52 6.43
N LEU A 125 6.96 -2.45 5.98
CA LEU A 125 5.53 -2.49 6.25
C LEU A 125 5.19 -3.70 7.11
N LEU A 126 4.58 -3.44 8.26
CA LEU A 126 4.05 -4.46 9.16
C LEU A 126 2.53 -4.47 9.09
N TYR A 127 1.95 -5.55 8.58
CA TYR A 127 0.51 -5.63 8.39
C TYR A 127 -0.18 -6.26 9.59
N HIS A 128 -1.20 -5.57 10.06
CA HIS A 128 -2.08 -6.02 11.13
C HIS A 128 -3.25 -6.83 10.54
N SER A 129 -3.69 -6.41 9.36
CA SER A 129 -4.72 -7.06 8.56
C SER A 129 -4.42 -6.80 7.09
N ASP A 130 -5.29 -7.25 6.18
CA ASP A 130 -5.08 -6.97 4.77
C ASP A 130 -5.10 -5.50 4.42
N VAL A 131 -5.84 -4.69 5.17
CA VAL A 131 -6.07 -3.26 4.91
C VAL A 131 -5.33 -2.32 5.86
N MET A 132 -4.86 -2.82 7.01
CA MET A 132 -4.18 -2.01 8.02
C MET A 132 -2.72 -2.42 8.18
N PHE A 133 -1.83 -1.45 8.06
CA PHE A 133 -0.39 -1.65 8.15
C PHE A 133 0.30 -0.45 8.81
N GLU A 134 1.40 -0.73 9.50
CA GLU A 134 2.34 0.26 10.00
C GLU A 134 3.46 0.46 8.98
N VAL A 135 3.91 1.71 8.84
CA VAL A 135 4.99 2.11 7.93
C VAL A 135 6.19 2.52 8.77
N LEU A 136 7.31 1.83 8.58
CA LEU A 136 8.57 2.14 9.24
C LEU A 136 9.61 2.52 8.18
N PRO A 137 9.97 3.80 8.04
CA PRO A 137 11.03 4.23 7.14
C PRO A 137 12.38 3.65 7.56
N LYS A 138 13.11 3.07 6.60
CA LYS A 138 14.46 2.53 6.84
C LYS A 138 15.46 3.60 7.27
N ALA A 139 15.22 4.85 6.86
CA ALA A 139 16.02 6.01 7.24
C ALA A 139 16.03 6.31 8.75
N TRP A 140 15.06 5.78 9.53
CA TRP A 140 15.03 6.01 10.98
C TRP A 140 15.88 5.03 11.77
N PHE A 141 16.39 3.98 11.11
CA PHE A 141 17.25 3.01 11.76
C PHE A 141 18.68 3.56 11.81
N ASN A 142 19.31 3.47 12.98
CA ASN A 142 20.68 3.95 13.24
C ASN A 142 21.76 3.00 12.68
N GLY A 143 21.47 2.31 11.58
CA GLY A 143 22.40 1.42 10.89
C GLY A 143 21.84 0.03 10.58
N GLN A 144 22.60 -0.70 9.77
CA GLN A 144 22.21 -2.01 9.25
C GLN A 144 21.97 -3.05 10.36
N ALA A 145 22.78 -3.05 11.42
CA ALA A 145 22.64 -3.99 12.53
C ALA A 145 21.29 -3.85 13.28
N GLN A 146 20.83 -2.61 13.48
CA GLN A 146 19.53 -2.37 14.12
C GLN A 146 18.37 -2.81 13.21
N MET A 147 18.53 -2.61 11.90
CA MET A 147 17.54 -3.04 10.91
C MET A 147 17.48 -4.57 10.79
N ASP A 148 18.63 -5.25 10.83
CA ASP A 148 18.68 -6.72 10.75
C ASP A 148 18.09 -7.37 12.00
N GLU A 149 18.31 -6.79 13.18
CA GLU A 149 17.66 -7.21 14.43
C GLU A 149 16.13 -7.08 14.34
N PHE A 150 15.66 -5.93 13.88
CA PHE A 150 14.22 -5.71 13.66
C PHE A 150 13.65 -6.70 12.64
N ARG A 151 14.37 -6.95 11.53
CA ARG A 151 13.94 -7.89 10.49
C ARG A 151 13.81 -9.30 11.06
N ARG A 152 14.74 -9.72 11.93
CA ARG A 152 14.71 -11.03 12.60
C ARG A 152 13.48 -11.19 13.48
N LEU A 153 13.12 -10.17 14.26
CA LEU A 153 11.91 -10.21 15.10
C LEU A 153 10.64 -10.20 14.25
N ALA A 154 10.61 -9.35 13.22
CA ALA A 154 9.47 -9.23 12.32
C ALA A 154 9.26 -10.52 11.49
N SER A 155 10.32 -11.18 11.04
CA SER A 155 10.21 -12.43 10.28
C SER A 155 9.77 -13.61 11.14
N ARG A 156 10.20 -13.65 12.42
CA ARG A 156 9.74 -14.66 13.39
C ARG A 156 8.23 -14.58 13.64
N ALA A 157 7.67 -13.38 13.54
CA ALA A 157 6.26 -13.12 13.76
C ALA A 157 5.34 -13.50 12.58
N ALA A 158 5.85 -13.42 11.35
CA ALA A 158 5.09 -13.67 10.14
C ALA A 158 5.22 -15.11 9.61
N GLY A 159 5.84 -16.01 10.39
CA GLY A 159 5.94 -17.44 10.12
C GLY A 159 4.89 -18.24 10.89
#